data_AF-A0A484MVS8-F1
#
_entry.id   AF-A0A484MVS8-F1
#
_cell.length_a   1.000
_cell.length_b   1.000
_cell.length_c   1.000
_cell.angle_alpha   90.00
_cell.angle_beta   90.00
_cell.angle_gamma   90.00
#
_symmetry.space_group_name_H-M   'P 1'
#
loop_
_entity.id
_entity.type
_entity.pdbx_description
1 polymer ?
#
loop_
_entity_poly.entity_id
_entity_poly.type
_entity_poly.pdbx_seq_one_letter_code
_entity_poly.pdbx_strand_id
1 'polypeptide(L)'
;MTIKVVLPEGSKNPYAVVPFPTEQRLEKKYSYLDVVGRTVVVLEKKNVVPEHNSPFQVYYQFSPIFMLAEPLMLTGAFLLFFFAFVTYLQMDLSIRKIKNT
;
A
#
# COMPACT_ATOMS: atom_id res chain seq x y z
N MET A 1 0.14 8.26 26.20
CA MET A 1 -0.07 7.03 25.40
C MET A 1 -0.32 7.46 23.97
N THR A 2 0.32 6.79 23.01
CA THR A 2 0.16 7.06 21.57
C THR A 2 -0.27 5.77 20.91
N ILE A 3 -1.45 5.77 20.30
CA ILE A 3 -2.01 4.62 19.57
C ILE A 3 -1.92 4.94 18.08
N LYS A 4 -1.32 4.04 17.30
CA LYS A 4 -1.24 4.17 15.85
C LYS A 4 -2.07 3.05 15.20
N VAL A 5 -3.17 3.43 14.54
CA VAL A 5 -4.01 2.50 13.78
C VAL A 5 -3.63 2.61 12.32
N VAL A 6 -3.06 1.53 11.77
CA VAL A 6 -2.65 1.47 10.36
C VAL A 6 -3.82 0.94 9.54
N LEU A 7 -4.25 1.69 8.52
CA LEU A 7 -5.33 1.30 7.62
C LEU A 7 -4.79 0.67 6.33
N PRO A 8 -5.61 -0.13 5.62
CA PRO A 8 -5.27 -0.63 4.30
C PRO A 8 -4.95 0.49 3.30
N GLU A 9 -4.09 0.19 2.34
CA GLU A 9 -3.77 1.10 1.23
C GLU A 9 -5.05 1.44 0.42
N GLY A 10 -5.22 2.69 -0.01
CA GLY A 10 -6.43 3.11 -0.72
C GLY A 10 -7.63 3.42 0.17
N SER A 11 -7.48 3.39 1.50
CA SER A 11 -8.48 3.90 2.43
C SER A 11 -8.67 5.41 2.30
N LYS A 12 -9.92 5.85 2.15
CA LYS A 12 -10.31 7.27 2.03
C LYS A 12 -11.04 7.74 3.29
N ASN A 13 -10.83 9.02 3.61
CA ASN A 13 -11.52 9.76 4.69
C ASN A 13 -11.64 9.00 6.03
N PRO A 14 -10.52 8.58 6.63
CA PRO A 14 -10.60 7.89 7.91
C PRO A 14 -10.98 8.85 9.04
N TYR A 15 -11.93 8.45 9.87
CA TYR A 15 -12.31 9.17 11.09
C TYR A 15 -12.45 8.21 12.26
N ALA A 16 -11.91 8.61 13.42
CA ALA A 16 -12.00 7.83 14.65
C ALA A 16 -13.06 8.44 15.59
N VAL A 17 -14.05 7.62 15.95
CA VAL A 17 -15.03 7.94 16.99
C VAL A 17 -14.45 7.49 18.31
N VAL A 18 -14.05 8.47 19.12
CA VAL A 18 -13.44 8.26 20.42
C VAL A 18 -14.42 8.68 21.53
N PRO A 19 -14.54 7.89 22.61
CA PRO A 19 -15.41 8.22 23.74
C PRO A 19 -14.88 9.36 24.61
N PHE A 20 -13.61 9.73 24.44
CA PHE A 20 -12.93 10.77 25.20
C PHE A 20 -12.19 11.74 24.27
N PRO A 21 -12.02 13.02 24.65
CA PRO A 21 -11.26 13.96 23.86
C PRO A 21 -9.79 13.52 23.76
N THR A 22 -9.35 13.19 22.55
CA THR A 22 -7.96 12.82 22.21
C THR A 22 -7.49 13.69 21.05
N GLU A 23 -6.17 13.94 20.97
CA GLU A 23 -5.59 14.57 19.79
C GLU A 23 -5.52 13.53 18.68
N GLN A 24 -6.11 13.84 17.52
CA GLN A 24 -6.09 12.97 16.35
C GLN A 24 -5.17 13.58 15.28
N ARG A 25 -4.29 12.76 14.71
CA ARG A 25 -3.40 13.14 13.62
C ARG A 25 -3.42 12.07 12.54
N LEU A 26 -3.35 12.51 11.29
CA LEU A 26 -3.24 11.62 10.13
C LEU A 26 -1.79 11.62 9.66
N GLU A 27 -1.19 10.43 9.66
CA GLU A 27 0.16 10.19 9.14
C GLU A 27 0.06 9.26 7.92
N LYS A 28 1.08 9.30 7.05
CA LYS A 28 1.24 8.32 5.98
C LYS A 28 2.46 7.45 6.28
N LYS A 29 2.30 6.15 6.16
CA LYS A 29 3.38 5.17 6.31
C LYS A 29 3.52 4.36 5.03
N TYR A 30 4.75 4.20 4.57
CA TYR A 30 5.07 3.33 3.45
C TYR A 30 5.57 1.99 3.98
N SER A 31 5.07 0.92 3.39
CA SER A 31 5.48 -0.46 3.62
C SER A 31 5.91 -1.12 2.31
N TYR A 32 6.22 -2.41 2.37
CA TYR A 32 6.56 -3.19 1.20
C TYR A 32 5.38 -3.31 0.25
N LEU A 33 5.64 -3.15 -1.04
CA LEU A 33 4.66 -3.25 -2.12
C LEU A 33 3.54 -2.19 -2.10
N ASP A 34 3.70 -1.13 -1.30
CA ASP A 34 2.77 0.01 -1.31
C ASP A 34 3.10 0.97 -2.48
N VAL A 35 2.09 1.42 -3.22
CA VAL A 35 2.26 2.38 -4.35
C VAL A 35 1.93 3.82 -3.91
N VAL A 36 0.89 3.98 -3.10
CA VAL A 36 0.33 5.26 -2.65
C VAL A 36 0.62 5.50 -1.15
N GLY A 37 0.90 4.43 -0.41
CA GLY A 37 1.17 4.45 1.03
C GLY A 37 -0.10 4.29 1.88
N ARG A 38 0.09 3.78 3.09
CA ARG A 38 -0.98 3.48 4.05
C ARG A 38 -1.29 4.68 4.92
N THR A 39 -2.58 4.95 5.13
CA THR A 39 -3.01 5.99 6.05
C THR A 39 -2.98 5.47 7.48
N VAL A 40 -2.36 6.22 8.39
CA VAL A 40 -2.25 5.88 9.80
C VAL A 40 -2.98 6.93 10.62
N VAL A 41 -3.95 6.48 11.40
CA VAL A 41 -4.65 7.33 12.37
C VAL A 41 -3.87 7.26 13.68
N VAL A 42 -3.27 8.38 14.05
CA VAL A 42 -2.52 8.52 15.30
C VAL A 42 -3.39 9.21 16.33
N LEU A 43 -3.59 8.54 17.45
CA LEU A 43 -4.38 8.98 18.59
C LEU A 43 -3.43 9.24 19.76
N GLU A 44 -3.34 10.49 20.19
CA GLU A 44 -2.49 10.91 21.30
C GLU A 44 -3.34 11.33 22.50
N LYS A 45 -3.03 10.76 23.68
CA LYS A 45 -3.65 11.11 24.95
C LYS A 45 -2.61 11.19 26.06
N LYS A 46 -2.60 12.33 26.75
CA LYS A 46 -1.84 12.55 27.99
C LYS A 46 -2.68 12.14 29.20
N ASN A 47 -2.02 11.73 30.29
CA ASN A 47 -2.65 11.37 31.57
C ASN A 47 -3.74 10.28 31.43
N VAL A 48 -3.37 9.12 30.88
CA VAL A 48 -4.28 7.97 30.76
C VAL A 48 -4.42 7.29 32.12
N VAL A 49 -5.67 7.10 32.57
CA VAL A 49 -6.00 6.30 33.76
C VAL A 49 -6.68 4.99 33.34
N PRO A 50 -6.68 3.94 34.18
CA PRO A 50 -7.27 2.63 33.83
C PRO A 50 -8.74 2.69 33.39
N GLU A 51 -9.49 3.67 33.90
CA GLU A 51 -10.90 3.91 33.57
C GLU A 51 -11.14 4.37 32.11
N HIS A 52 -10.10 4.79 31.39
CA HIS A 52 -10.18 5.14 29.97
C HIS A 52 -10.12 3.92 29.04
N ASN A 53 -10.14 2.69 29.58
CA ASN A 53 -10.17 1.46 28.80
C ASN A 53 -11.55 1.21 28.19
N SER A 54 -11.90 1.99 27.17
CA SER A 54 -13.13 1.87 26.40
C SER A 54 -12.81 1.51 24.96
N PRO A 55 -13.62 0.67 24.30
CA PRO A 55 -13.50 0.47 22.86
C PRO A 55 -13.75 1.78 22.11
N PHE A 56 -13.05 1.94 20.99
CA PHE A 56 -13.24 3.03 20.03
C PHE A 56 -13.39 2.45 18.63
N GLN A 57 -14.00 3.20 17.72
CA GLN A 57 -14.28 2.73 16.36
C GLN A 57 -13.62 3.65 15.34
N VAL A 58 -13.07 3.07 14.28
CA VAL A 58 -12.46 3.80 13.16
C VAL A 58 -13.22 3.45 11.91
N TYR A 59 -13.81 4.47 11.29
CA TYR A 59 -14.53 4.35 10.05
C TYR A 59 -13.64 4.82 8.91
N TYR A 60 -13.65 4.06 7.81
CA TYR A 60 -12.88 4.35 6.61
C TYR A 60 -13.66 3.87 5.39
N GLN A 61 -13.47 4.56 4.27
CA GLN A 61 -14.04 4.15 3.00
C GLN A 61 -12.99 3.36 2.21
N PHE A 62 -13.29 2.11 1.89
CA PHE A 62 -12.38 1.23 1.16
C PHE A 62 -13.09 0.62 -0.05
N SER A 63 -12.48 0.75 -1.24
CA SER A 63 -12.97 0.07 -2.44
C SER A 63 -12.17 -1.22 -2.68
N PRO A 64 -12.82 -2.39 -2.75
CA PRO A 64 -12.16 -3.70 -2.85
C PRO A 64 -11.20 -3.86 -4.03
N ILE A 65 -11.41 -3.10 -5.12
CA ILE A 65 -10.55 -3.14 -6.31
C ILE A 65 -9.09 -2.81 -5.99
N PHE A 66 -8.82 -1.96 -4.98
CA PHE A 66 -7.45 -1.65 -4.59
C PHE A 66 -6.70 -2.84 -3.99
N MET A 67 -7.39 -3.87 -3.47
CA MET A 67 -6.72 -5.10 -3.01
C MET A 67 -6.04 -5.86 -4.15
N LEU A 68 -6.52 -5.72 -5.39
CA LEU A 68 -5.93 -6.39 -6.55
C LEU A 68 -4.65 -5.70 -7.04
N ALA A 69 -4.39 -4.46 -6.63
CA ALA A 69 -3.22 -3.71 -7.09
C ALA A 69 -1.91 -4.37 -6.64
N GLU A 70 -1.82 -4.80 -5.38
CA GLU A 70 -0.64 -5.49 -4.82
C GLU A 70 -0.27 -6.76 -5.62
N PRO A 71 -1.16 -7.75 -5.81
CA PRO A 71 -0.84 -8.95 -6.59
C PRO A 71 -0.63 -8.67 -8.08
N LEU A 72 -1.36 -7.69 -8.65
CA LEU A 72 -1.18 -7.31 -10.05
C LEU A 72 0.19 -6.67 -10.30
N MET A 73 0.70 -5.90 -9.35
CA MET A 73 2.03 -5.30 -9.45
C MET A 73 3.12 -6.38 -9.50
N LEU A 74 3.05 -7.38 -8.63
CA LEU A 74 4.01 -8.48 -8.60
C LEU A 74 3.95 -9.29 -9.90
N THR A 75 2.76 -9.72 -10.30
CA THR A 75 2.56 -10.50 -11.53
C THR A 75 2.94 -9.71 -12.78
N GLY A 76 2.63 -8.41 -12.82
CA GLY A 76 3.02 -7.49 -13.89
C GLY A 76 4.54 -7.33 -14.00
N ALA A 77 5.25 -7.19 -12.87
CA ALA A 77 6.71 -7.11 -12.86
C ALA A 77 7.36 -8.38 -13.45
N PHE A 78 6.91 -9.56 -13.03
CA PHE A 78 7.40 -10.82 -13.59
C PHE A 78 7.03 -10.97 -15.08
N LEU A 79 5.82 -10.61 -15.47
CA LEU A 79 5.40 -10.66 -16.87
C LEU A 79 6.29 -9.78 -17.75
N LEU A 80 6.53 -8.54 -17.35
CA LEU A 80 7.41 -7.62 -18.09
C LEU A 80 8.84 -8.14 -18.17
N PHE A 81 9.35 -8.76 -17.10
CA PHE A 81 10.64 -9.41 -17.10
C PHE A 81 10.71 -10.50 -18.16
N PHE A 82 9.78 -11.46 -18.15
CA PHE A 82 9.74 -12.52 -19.17
C PHE A 82 9.55 -11.97 -20.58
N PHE A 83 8.70 -10.96 -20.75
CA PHE A 83 8.48 -10.32 -22.04
C PHE A 83 9.78 -9.70 -22.58
N ALA A 84 10.57 -9.04 -21.73
CA ALA A 84 11.88 -8.52 -22.11
C ALA A 84 12.81 -9.64 -22.61
N PHE A 85 12.87 -10.79 -21.93
CA PHE A 85 13.65 -11.94 -22.42
C PHE A 85 13.16 -12.46 -23.77
N VAL A 86 11.85 -12.59 -23.94
CA VAL A 86 11.27 -13.05 -25.22
C VAL A 86 11.63 -12.07 -26.35
N THR A 87 11.47 -10.77 -26.14
CA THR A 87 11.84 -9.77 -27.15
C THR A 87 13.33 -9.76 -27.44
N TYR A 88 14.18 -9.95 -26.43
CA TYR A 88 15.63 -10.05 -26.60
C TYR A 88 16.02 -11.27 -27.44
N LEU A 89 15.40 -12.43 -27.20
CA LEU A 89 15.65 -13.64 -27.99
C LEU A 89 15.13 -13.53 -29.43
N GLN A 90 14.01 -12.82 -29.63
CA GLN A 90 13.43 -12.60 -30.95
C GLN A 90 14.20 -11.54 -31.76
N MET A 91 14.97 -10.67 -31.10
CA MET A 91 15.83 -9.69 -31.76
C MET A 91 17.01 -10.39 -32.43
N ASP A 92 16.88 -10.58 -33.74
CA ASP A 92 17.96 -11.08 -34.60
C ASP A 92 19.08 -10.02 -34.71
N LEU A 93 20.04 -10.06 -33.79
CA LEU A 93 21.22 -9.17 -33.74
C LEU A 93 22.31 -9.59 -34.74
N SER A 94 21.92 -10.03 -35.94
CA SER A 94 22.86 -10.50 -36.96
C SER A 94 23.44 -9.35 -37.78
N ILE A 95 24.70 -9.02 -37.54
CA ILE A 95 25.43 -7.90 -38.19
C ILE A 95 25.85 -8.22 -39.63
N ARG A 96 25.88 -9.49 -40.05
CA ARG A 96 26.21 -9.85 -41.44
C ARG A 96 25.54 -11.17 -41.86
N LYS A 97 24.50 -11.10 -42.69
CA LYS A 97 23.95 -12.28 -43.37
C LYS A 97 24.91 -12.72 -44.48
N ILE A 98 25.68 -13.78 -44.25
CA ILE A 98 26.50 -14.41 -45.30
C ILE A 98 25.54 -15.17 -46.22
N LYS A 99 25.49 -14.75 -47.48
CA LYS A 99 24.67 -15.35 -48.55
C LYS A 99 25.49 -16.49 -49.18
N ASN A 100 25.18 -17.73 -48.83
CA ASN A 100 25.75 -18.88 -49.52
C ASN A 100 25.00 -19.08 -50.85
N THR A 101 25.74 -18.97 -51.94
CA THR A 101 25.30 -19.24 -53.32
C THR A 101 25.71 -20.65 -53.70
#